data_AF-A0AAJ6YF38-F1
#
_entry.id   AF-A0AAJ6YF38-F1
#
_cell.length_a   1.000
_cell.length_b   1.000
_cell.length_c   1.000
_cell.angle_alpha   90.00
_cell.angle_beta   90.00
_cell.angle_gamma   90.00
#
_symmetry.space_group_name_H-M   'P 1'
#
loop_
_entity.id
_entity.type
_entity.pdbx_description
1 polymer ?
#
loop_
_entity_poly.entity_id
_entity_poly.type
_entity_poly.pdbx_seq_one_letter_code
_entity_poly.pdbx_strand_id
1 'polypeptide(L)'
;MSPANNTILDQLIKPNVNEEYAKYLVEQRYGLKVKSISKLNAYDDRNYHVLCENRFHSSNPYIAMIAKDGYVLKIINSLDSRNTDFIEAQNELLLFLDKMGFICPVPVRQKDGSYYSMEMFDKEGPIHALRVLVFRQGVILNNVYASVELLKQIGLYVARLDRTMEKFSHPAYENQTSIWILSAVPKLRDFLFVLDDKKDVNLIEKIIVDFETKVLSIIKNLDEGIVHGDLNDDNIIVNADGNNIEAIIDFGDSHKSCFIFELAICLCYIIIWTNDIDLVKHVIEGYRIVRQLAQQEREILKLCICARFAQSLVLGIYSCQREPNNKYLIRSHKAKWLLLKKLWAMDDLEVMNIWSINN
;
A
#
# COMPACT_ATOMS: atom_id res chain seq x y z
N MET A 1 34.37 -10.17 -13.30
CA MET A 1 33.19 -10.54 -14.11
C MET A 1 32.10 -9.53 -13.79
N SER A 2 31.54 -8.91 -14.83
CA SER A 2 30.78 -7.65 -14.80
C SER A 2 29.54 -7.70 -13.90
N PRO A 3 29.23 -6.66 -13.11
CA PRO A 3 27.93 -6.53 -12.47
C PRO A 3 26.89 -6.22 -13.56
N ALA A 4 26.09 -7.22 -13.91
CA ALA A 4 24.99 -7.08 -14.85
C ALA A 4 23.80 -6.39 -14.15
N ASN A 5 23.38 -5.26 -14.72
CA ASN A 5 22.02 -4.75 -14.84
C ASN A 5 21.10 -4.83 -13.60
N ASN A 6 21.16 -3.83 -12.73
CA ASN A 6 20.04 -3.51 -11.84
C ASN A 6 19.75 -2.00 -11.75
N THR A 7 19.79 -1.30 -12.89
CA THR A 7 19.25 0.05 -13.05
C THR A 7 17.86 -0.01 -13.68
N ILE A 8 16.86 -0.41 -12.90
CA ILE A 8 15.45 -0.49 -13.32
C ILE A 8 14.77 0.92 -13.31
N LEU A 9 15.42 1.95 -12.78
CA LEU A 9 14.84 3.29 -12.58
C LEU A 9 15.23 4.35 -13.62
N ASP A 10 15.80 3.98 -14.78
CA ASP A 10 16.20 4.93 -15.85
C ASP A 10 15.23 4.99 -17.05
N GLN A 11 14.13 4.21 -17.03
CA GLN A 11 13.02 4.40 -17.97
C GLN A 11 11.93 5.22 -17.28
N LEU A 12 11.40 6.26 -17.94
CA LEU A 12 10.15 6.88 -17.51
C LEU A 12 9.04 5.84 -17.62
N ILE A 13 8.83 5.06 -16.55
CA ILE A 13 7.81 4.01 -16.48
C ILE A 13 6.40 4.59 -16.33
N LYS A 14 6.30 5.83 -15.85
CA LYS A 14 5.05 6.52 -15.58
C LYS A 14 4.39 7.02 -16.87
N PRO A 15 3.13 6.67 -17.13
CA PRO A 15 2.43 7.12 -18.33
C PRO A 15 2.22 8.64 -18.33
N ASN A 16 2.35 9.25 -19.51
CA ASN A 16 2.10 10.67 -19.76
C ASN A 16 0.79 10.89 -20.53
N VAL A 17 -0.32 10.54 -19.90
CA VAL A 17 -1.67 10.78 -20.42
C VAL A 17 -2.22 12.04 -19.75
N ASN A 18 -2.79 12.98 -20.51
CA ASN A 18 -3.44 14.19 -19.97
C ASN A 18 -4.94 13.95 -19.66
N GLU A 19 -5.60 14.93 -19.04
CA GLU A 19 -7.01 14.81 -18.62
C GLU A 19 -7.98 14.65 -19.80
N GLU A 20 -7.75 15.36 -20.91
CA GLU A 20 -8.61 15.26 -22.10
C GLU A 20 -8.57 13.85 -22.70
N TYR A 21 -7.38 13.27 -22.82
CA TYR A 21 -7.23 11.93 -23.37
C TYR A 21 -7.69 10.85 -22.38
N ALA A 22 -7.45 11.04 -21.09
CA ALA A 22 -7.99 10.19 -20.04
C ALA A 22 -9.53 10.15 -20.07
N LYS A 23 -10.17 11.32 -20.25
CA LYS A 23 -11.63 11.41 -20.45
C LYS A 23 -12.07 10.60 -21.68
N TYR A 24 -11.40 10.80 -22.82
CA TYR A 24 -11.68 10.05 -24.05
C TYR A 24 -11.60 8.53 -23.81
N LEU A 25 -10.56 8.04 -23.15
CA LEU A 25 -10.37 6.61 -22.87
C LEU A 25 -11.52 6.05 -22.03
N VAL A 26 -11.98 6.77 -21.00
CA VAL A 26 -13.12 6.33 -20.17
C VAL A 26 -14.41 6.26 -21.00
N GLU A 27 -14.72 7.30 -21.78
CA GLU A 27 -15.91 7.33 -22.64
C GLU A 27 -15.87 6.20 -23.68
N GLN A 28 -14.72 5.99 -24.31
CA GLN A 28 -14.56 5.00 -25.37
C GLN A 28 -14.51 3.56 -24.87
N ARG A 29 -13.84 3.27 -23.76
CA ARG A 29 -13.68 1.90 -23.27
C ARG A 29 -14.81 1.46 -22.36
N TYR A 30 -15.32 2.37 -21.52
CA TYR A 30 -16.29 2.06 -20.47
C TYR A 30 -17.70 2.58 -20.76
N GLY A 31 -17.91 3.39 -21.80
CA GLY A 31 -19.24 3.92 -22.13
C GLY A 31 -19.81 4.84 -21.04
N LEU A 32 -18.93 5.45 -20.24
CA LEU A 32 -19.25 6.35 -19.14
C LEU A 32 -19.07 7.79 -19.60
N LYS A 33 -20.16 8.56 -19.69
CA LYS A 33 -20.09 9.98 -20.09
C LYS A 33 -19.46 10.81 -18.97
N VAL A 34 -18.32 11.45 -19.22
CA VAL A 34 -17.53 12.11 -18.16
C VAL A 34 -17.98 13.56 -17.98
N LYS A 35 -18.47 13.87 -16.78
CA LYS A 35 -18.82 15.23 -16.34
C LYS A 35 -17.56 16.02 -15.97
N SER A 36 -16.68 15.43 -15.18
CA SER A 36 -15.40 16.03 -14.80
C SER A 36 -14.36 14.95 -14.52
N ILE A 37 -13.10 15.30 -14.77
CA ILE A 37 -11.95 14.46 -14.49
C ILE A 37 -10.90 15.30 -13.79
N SER A 38 -10.23 14.75 -12.78
CA SER A 38 -9.14 15.43 -12.07
C SER A 38 -8.02 14.45 -11.78
N LYS A 39 -6.78 14.89 -11.99
CA LYS A 39 -5.60 14.09 -11.65
C LYS A 39 -5.52 13.82 -10.14
N LEU A 40 -5.27 12.57 -9.77
CA LEU A 40 -4.96 12.15 -8.40
C LEU A 40 -3.44 12.03 -8.20
N ASN A 41 -3.01 12.15 -6.96
CA ASN A 41 -1.64 11.84 -6.58
C ASN A 41 -1.37 10.34 -6.81
N ALA A 42 -0.24 10.04 -7.43
CA ALA A 42 0.22 8.68 -7.71
C ALA A 42 1.72 8.71 -7.94
N TYR A 43 2.44 7.68 -7.48
CA TYR A 43 3.89 7.60 -7.56
C TYR A 43 4.35 7.14 -8.96
N ASP A 44 4.21 5.85 -9.28
CA ASP A 44 4.60 5.32 -10.59
C ASP A 44 3.46 5.32 -11.62
N ASP A 45 2.22 5.23 -11.15
CA ASP A 45 1.03 5.15 -12.00
C ASP A 45 0.46 6.54 -12.36
N ARG A 46 -0.48 6.58 -13.30
CA ARG A 46 -1.31 7.76 -13.55
C ARG A 46 -2.76 7.50 -13.20
N ASN A 47 -3.23 8.20 -12.16
CA ASN A 47 -4.57 8.05 -11.63
C ASN A 47 -5.42 9.31 -11.86
N TYR A 48 -6.69 9.12 -12.17
CA TYR A 48 -7.67 10.20 -12.31
C TYR A 48 -8.96 9.85 -11.56
N HIS A 49 -9.50 10.83 -10.83
CA HIS A 49 -10.88 10.76 -10.35
C HIS A 49 -11.82 11.19 -11.48
N VAL A 50 -12.86 10.40 -11.71
CA VAL A 50 -13.79 10.58 -12.83
C VAL A 50 -15.21 10.64 -12.29
N LEU A 51 -15.86 11.79 -12.43
CA LEU A 51 -17.28 11.95 -12.16
C LEU A 51 -18.06 11.88 -13.48
N CYS A 52 -19.12 11.07 -13.50
CA CYS A 52 -19.93 10.84 -14.69
C CYS A 52 -21.24 11.63 -14.66
N GLU A 53 -21.78 11.91 -15.84
CA GLU A 53 -23.13 12.45 -16.00
C GLU A 53 -24.20 11.37 -15.74
N ASN A 54 -25.43 11.81 -15.44
CA ASN A 54 -26.68 11.02 -15.44
C ASN A 54 -26.58 9.56 -14.94
N ARG A 55 -27.00 9.32 -13.69
CA ARG A 55 -26.76 8.04 -12.97
C ARG A 55 -27.33 6.77 -13.62
N PHE A 56 -28.24 6.90 -14.57
CA PHE A 56 -29.02 5.80 -15.14
C PHE A 56 -28.71 5.49 -16.60
N HIS A 57 -27.78 6.21 -17.23
CA HIS A 57 -27.47 6.00 -18.64
C HIS A 57 -25.99 5.75 -18.84
N SER A 58 -25.62 4.48 -19.02
CA SER A 58 -24.35 4.05 -19.60
C SER A 58 -24.62 3.27 -20.88
N SER A 59 -23.72 3.40 -21.88
CA SER A 59 -23.75 2.55 -23.07
C SER A 59 -23.10 1.18 -22.85
N ASN A 60 -22.66 0.91 -21.62
CA ASN A 60 -22.00 -0.33 -21.23
C ASN A 60 -23.00 -1.28 -20.54
N PRO A 61 -23.23 -2.49 -21.09
CA PRO A 61 -24.21 -3.43 -20.56
C PRO A 61 -23.86 -3.97 -19.17
N TYR A 62 -22.61 -3.83 -18.73
CA TYR A 62 -22.14 -4.26 -17.41
C TYR A 62 -22.30 -3.20 -16.33
N ILE A 63 -22.72 -1.97 -16.67
CA ILE A 63 -22.89 -0.86 -15.73
C ILE A 63 -24.38 -0.49 -15.65
N ALA A 64 -25.09 -1.16 -14.74
CA ALA A 64 -26.51 -0.89 -14.52
C ALA A 64 -26.77 0.46 -13.84
N MET A 65 -25.87 0.89 -12.95
CA MET A 65 -25.96 2.16 -12.25
C MET A 65 -24.57 2.79 -12.12
N ILE A 66 -24.48 4.07 -12.45
CA ILE A 66 -23.24 4.83 -12.31
C ILE A 66 -22.99 5.12 -10.84
N ALA A 67 -21.75 4.86 -10.39
CA ALA A 67 -21.32 5.11 -9.03
C ALA A 67 -21.52 6.60 -8.66
N LYS A 68 -22.18 6.86 -7.54
CA LYS A 68 -22.55 8.21 -7.09
C LYS A 68 -21.34 9.14 -7.02
N ASP A 69 -20.25 8.64 -6.44
CA ASP A 69 -19.02 9.40 -6.19
C ASP A 69 -17.97 9.17 -7.30
N GLY A 70 -18.37 8.51 -8.40
CA GLY A 70 -17.55 8.32 -9.58
C GLY A 70 -16.60 7.13 -9.51
N TYR A 71 -15.50 7.26 -10.24
CA TYR A 71 -14.55 6.19 -10.52
C TYR A 71 -13.11 6.68 -10.43
N VAL A 72 -12.17 5.74 -10.31
CA VAL A 72 -10.74 5.95 -10.51
C VAL A 72 -10.35 5.31 -11.82
N LEU A 73 -9.90 6.11 -12.79
CA LEU A 73 -9.13 5.60 -13.92
C LEU A 73 -7.68 5.42 -13.45
N LYS A 74 -7.16 4.19 -13.53
CA LYS A 74 -5.78 3.84 -13.18
C LYS A 74 -5.07 3.35 -14.44
N ILE A 75 -4.02 4.07 -14.83
CA ILE A 75 -3.12 3.70 -15.93
C ILE A 75 -1.81 3.28 -15.29
N ILE A 76 -1.56 1.98 -15.31
CA ILE A 76 -0.47 1.32 -14.61
C ILE A 76 0.85 1.62 -15.33
N ASN A 77 1.94 1.80 -14.58
CA ASN A 77 3.26 2.02 -15.12
C ASN A 77 3.71 0.87 -16.05
N SER A 78 4.62 1.16 -16.96
CA SER A 78 4.99 0.23 -18.04
C SER A 78 5.77 -1.00 -17.59
N LEU A 79 6.31 -1.00 -16.37
CA LEU A 79 7.01 -2.16 -15.82
C LEU A 79 5.99 -3.16 -15.26
N ASP A 80 5.10 -2.70 -14.40
CA ASP A 80 4.08 -3.54 -13.78
C ASP A 80 3.04 -4.02 -14.80
N SER A 81 2.81 -3.22 -15.85
CA SER A 81 1.97 -3.60 -17.00
C SER A 81 2.47 -4.84 -17.76
N ARG A 82 3.74 -5.26 -17.56
CA ARG A 82 4.27 -6.49 -18.17
C ARG A 82 3.77 -7.75 -17.46
N ASN A 83 3.27 -7.64 -16.23
CA ASN A 83 2.78 -8.76 -15.43
C ASN A 83 1.25 -8.82 -15.46
N THR A 84 0.70 -9.23 -16.60
CA THR A 84 -0.76 -9.30 -16.81
C THR A 84 -1.46 -10.27 -15.87
N ASP A 85 -0.81 -11.38 -15.51
CA ASP A 85 -1.36 -12.37 -14.58
C ASP A 85 -1.55 -11.78 -13.18
N PHE A 86 -0.66 -10.89 -12.77
CA PHE A 86 -0.78 -10.18 -11.49
C PHE A 86 -1.88 -9.12 -11.52
N ILE A 87 -2.05 -8.43 -12.65
CA ILE A 87 -3.17 -7.47 -12.83
C ILE A 87 -4.51 -8.19 -12.74
N GLU A 88 -4.63 -9.37 -13.37
CA GLU A 88 -5.82 -10.20 -13.27
C GLU A 88 -6.06 -10.63 -11.81
N ALA A 89 -5.01 -11.13 -11.14
CA ALA A 89 -5.08 -11.54 -9.75
C ALA A 89 -5.55 -10.42 -8.80
N GLN A 90 -5.08 -9.18 -9.03
CA GLN A 90 -5.53 -8.01 -8.29
C GLN A 90 -7.01 -7.70 -8.53
N ASN A 91 -7.48 -7.83 -9.77
CA ASN A 91 -8.89 -7.64 -10.08
C ASN A 91 -9.75 -8.71 -9.40
N GLU A 92 -9.33 -9.98 -9.46
CA GLU A 92 -10.01 -11.08 -8.76
C GLU A 92 -10.03 -10.88 -7.25
N LEU A 93 -8.93 -10.41 -6.65
CA LEU A 93 -8.86 -10.07 -5.24
C LEU A 93 -9.89 -9.00 -4.86
N LEU A 94 -9.96 -7.89 -5.61
CA LEU A 94 -10.90 -6.82 -5.32
C LEU A 94 -12.36 -7.27 -5.48
N LEU A 95 -12.66 -8.08 -6.48
CA LEU A 95 -13.99 -8.68 -6.67
C LEU A 95 -14.34 -9.65 -5.54
N PHE A 96 -13.37 -10.44 -5.07
CA PHE A 96 -13.54 -11.33 -3.94
C PHE A 96 -13.84 -10.54 -2.65
N LEU A 97 -13.08 -9.48 -2.36
CA LEU A 97 -13.29 -8.62 -1.19
C LEU A 97 -14.69 -7.98 -1.20
N ASP A 98 -15.12 -7.44 -2.35
CA ASP A 98 -16.46 -6.88 -2.52
C ASP A 98 -17.55 -7.94 -2.26
N LYS A 99 -17.38 -9.15 -2.80
CA LYS A 99 -18.29 -10.29 -2.55
C LYS A 99 -18.36 -10.69 -1.08
N MET A 100 -17.26 -10.54 -0.33
CA MET A 100 -17.20 -10.78 1.11
C MET A 100 -17.74 -9.62 1.96
N GLY A 101 -18.18 -8.53 1.32
CA GLY A 101 -18.69 -7.34 1.99
C GLY A 101 -17.60 -6.45 2.59
N PHE A 102 -16.35 -6.60 2.15
CA PHE A 102 -15.25 -5.72 2.53
C PHE A 102 -15.24 -4.49 1.62
N ILE A 103 -15.17 -3.29 2.19
CA ILE A 103 -15.26 -2.06 1.41
C ILE A 103 -13.89 -1.66 0.87
N CYS A 104 -13.69 -1.90 -0.43
CA CYS A 104 -12.49 -1.56 -1.21
C CYS A 104 -12.88 -1.12 -2.64
N PRO A 105 -12.01 -0.49 -3.45
CA PRO A 105 -12.32 -0.20 -4.85
C PRO A 105 -12.75 -1.46 -5.61
N VAL A 106 -13.71 -1.34 -6.54
CA VAL A 106 -14.26 -2.49 -7.29
C VAL A 106 -13.94 -2.33 -8.78
N PRO A 107 -13.32 -3.34 -9.44
CA PRO A 107 -13.08 -3.31 -10.87
C PRO A 107 -14.36 -3.16 -11.68
N VAL A 108 -14.33 -2.25 -12.66
CA VAL A 108 -15.43 -2.01 -13.59
C VAL A 108 -15.12 -2.73 -14.89
N ARG A 109 -16.12 -3.39 -15.50
CA ARG A 109 -15.94 -4.00 -16.82
C ARG A 109 -15.98 -2.94 -17.92
N GLN A 110 -15.13 -3.11 -18.92
CA GLN A 110 -15.20 -2.42 -20.20
C GLN A 110 -16.40 -2.92 -21.01
N LYS A 111 -16.74 -2.21 -22.10
CA LYS A 111 -17.83 -2.60 -23.00
C LYS A 111 -17.66 -3.99 -23.63
N ASP A 112 -16.42 -4.47 -23.76
CA ASP A 112 -16.10 -5.81 -24.26
C ASP A 112 -16.17 -6.90 -23.18
N GLY A 113 -16.40 -6.52 -21.91
CA GLY A 113 -16.52 -7.42 -20.76
C GLY A 113 -15.23 -7.68 -20.00
N SER A 114 -14.07 -7.24 -20.51
CA SER A 114 -12.78 -7.31 -19.80
C SER A 114 -12.69 -6.28 -18.67
N TYR A 115 -11.79 -6.49 -17.69
CA TYR A 115 -11.57 -5.54 -16.58
C TYR A 115 -10.43 -4.54 -16.83
N TYR A 116 -9.60 -4.79 -17.83
CA TYR A 116 -8.51 -3.90 -18.22
C TYR A 116 -8.18 -4.06 -19.70
N SER A 117 -7.52 -3.07 -20.29
CA SER A 117 -6.94 -3.14 -21.63
C SER A 117 -5.46 -2.79 -21.59
N MET A 118 -4.71 -3.24 -22.60
CA MET A 118 -3.33 -2.82 -22.82
C MET A 118 -3.31 -1.69 -23.85
N GLU A 119 -2.85 -0.52 -23.44
CA GLU A 119 -2.85 0.71 -24.25
C GLU A 119 -1.42 1.18 -24.52
N MET A 120 -1.21 1.68 -25.73
CA MET A 120 0.01 2.37 -26.11
C MET A 120 -0.37 3.80 -26.50
N PHE A 121 0.13 4.78 -25.76
CA PHE A 121 -0.29 6.18 -25.91
C PHE A 121 0.54 6.98 -26.91
N ASP A 122 1.77 6.54 -27.15
CA ASP A 122 2.68 7.09 -28.17
C ASP A 122 3.03 6.01 -29.19
N LYS A 123 3.21 6.35 -30.47
CA LYS A 123 3.38 5.36 -31.57
C LYS A 123 4.48 4.30 -31.35
N GLU A 124 5.50 4.64 -30.57
CA GLU A 124 6.63 3.76 -30.21
C GLU A 124 6.83 3.73 -28.67
N GLY A 125 5.79 4.11 -27.92
CA GLY A 125 5.83 4.18 -26.47
C GLY A 125 5.69 2.81 -25.81
N PRO A 126 5.98 2.72 -24.50
CA PRO A 126 5.69 1.52 -23.75
C PRO A 126 4.18 1.24 -23.68
N ILE A 127 3.85 -0.04 -23.43
CA ILE A 127 2.49 -0.50 -23.23
C ILE A 127 2.12 -0.37 -21.75
N HIS A 128 0.91 0.11 -21.49
CA HIS A 128 0.35 0.35 -20.16
C HIS A 128 -0.98 -0.38 -20.00
N ALA A 129 -1.20 -1.02 -18.85
CA ALA A 129 -2.51 -1.53 -18.49
C ALA A 129 -3.42 -0.39 -18.01
N LEU A 130 -4.63 -0.32 -18.56
CA LEU A 130 -5.65 0.66 -18.23
C LEU A 130 -6.84 -0.05 -17.58
N ARG A 131 -7.21 0.37 -16.37
CA ARG A 131 -8.41 -0.12 -15.67
C ARG A 131 -9.20 1.00 -15.01
N VAL A 132 -10.48 0.75 -14.76
CA VAL A 132 -11.35 1.64 -13.98
C VAL A 132 -11.84 0.91 -12.74
N LEU A 133 -11.75 1.58 -11.59
CA LEU A 133 -12.24 1.10 -10.30
C LEU A 133 -13.36 2.03 -9.79
N VAL A 134 -14.33 1.51 -9.03
CA VAL A 134 -15.31 2.34 -8.31
C VAL A 134 -14.58 3.19 -7.26
N PHE A 135 -14.84 4.50 -7.26
CA PHE A 135 -14.23 5.42 -6.31
C PHE A 135 -14.83 5.24 -4.92
N ARG A 136 -14.00 5.35 -3.89
CA ARG A 136 -14.42 5.31 -2.48
C ARG A 136 -14.33 6.71 -1.89
N GLN A 137 -15.50 7.28 -1.60
CA GLN A 137 -15.63 8.63 -1.07
C GLN A 137 -15.22 8.68 0.40
N GLY A 138 -14.46 9.72 0.76
CA GLY A 138 -14.10 10.00 2.14
C GLY A 138 -12.90 10.95 2.22
N VAL A 139 -12.25 10.94 3.37
CA VAL A 139 -11.03 11.70 3.68
C VAL A 139 -9.90 10.71 3.92
N ILE A 140 -8.71 11.02 3.42
CA ILE A 140 -7.50 10.22 3.70
C ILE A 140 -7.15 10.33 5.19
N LEU A 141 -6.79 9.22 5.83
CA LEU A 141 -6.50 9.14 7.27
C LEU A 141 -5.48 10.19 7.74
N ASN A 142 -4.44 10.45 6.96
CA ASN A 142 -3.41 11.44 7.27
C ASN A 142 -3.97 12.88 7.47
N ASN A 143 -5.18 13.16 6.99
CA ASN A 143 -5.82 14.48 7.10
C ASN A 143 -6.83 14.60 8.26
N VAL A 144 -6.95 13.59 9.13
CA VAL A 144 -7.85 13.65 10.29
C VAL A 144 -7.09 13.54 11.61
N TYR A 145 -7.81 13.77 12.71
CA TYR A 145 -7.27 13.61 14.06
C TYR A 145 -7.30 12.14 14.50
N ALA A 146 -6.21 11.68 15.11
CA ALA A 146 -6.08 10.33 15.64
C ALA A 146 -6.77 10.15 16.99
N SER A 147 -8.10 10.01 16.98
CA SER A 147 -8.84 9.64 18.19
C SER A 147 -8.55 8.20 18.61
N VAL A 148 -8.69 7.90 19.90
CA VAL A 148 -8.53 6.54 20.42
C VAL A 148 -9.51 5.58 19.76
N GLU A 149 -10.74 6.02 19.53
CA GLU A 149 -11.79 5.26 18.87
C GLU A 149 -11.40 4.90 17.43
N LEU A 150 -10.88 5.87 16.67
CA LEU A 150 -10.41 5.64 15.31
C LEU A 150 -9.23 4.67 15.28
N LEU A 151 -8.27 4.79 16.19
CA LEU A 151 -7.14 3.86 16.30
C LEU A 151 -7.60 2.42 16.54
N LYS A 152 -8.56 2.21 17.46
CA LYS A 152 -9.16 0.87 17.67
C LYS A 152 -9.88 0.37 16.43
N GLN A 153 -10.60 1.22 15.73
CA GLN A 153 -11.26 0.85 14.49
C GLN A 153 -10.27 0.46 13.38
N ILE A 154 -9.13 1.15 13.26
CA ILE A 154 -8.05 0.80 12.32
C ILE A 154 -7.59 -0.63 12.57
N GLY A 155 -7.26 -0.95 13.82
CA GLY A 155 -6.87 -2.30 14.20
C GLY A 155 -7.90 -3.35 13.81
N LEU A 156 -9.17 -3.10 14.17
CA LEU A 156 -10.28 -3.98 13.85
C LEU A 156 -10.45 -4.17 12.33
N TYR A 157 -10.32 -3.10 11.55
CA TYR A 157 -10.51 -3.14 10.10
C TYR A 157 -9.37 -3.86 9.38
N VAL A 158 -8.12 -3.67 9.83
CA VAL A 158 -6.94 -4.42 9.36
C VAL A 158 -7.12 -5.91 9.64
N ALA A 159 -7.45 -6.30 10.89
CA ALA A 159 -7.65 -7.71 11.22
C ALA A 159 -8.81 -8.35 10.44
N ARG A 160 -9.86 -7.58 10.11
CA ARG A 160 -10.94 -8.03 9.23
C ARG A 160 -10.48 -8.23 7.80
N LEU A 161 -9.59 -7.37 7.29
CA LEU A 161 -8.99 -7.53 5.98
C LEU A 161 -8.20 -8.83 5.93
N ASP A 162 -7.25 -9.01 6.85
CA ASP A 162 -6.40 -10.20 6.96
C ASP A 162 -7.24 -11.49 6.98
N ARG A 163 -8.26 -11.55 7.84
CA ARG A 163 -9.14 -12.72 7.98
C ARG A 163 -10.02 -12.96 6.75
N THR A 164 -10.28 -11.92 5.95
CA THR A 164 -11.00 -12.07 4.69
C THR A 164 -10.05 -12.59 3.61
N MET A 165 -8.86 -12.00 3.50
CA MET A 165 -7.84 -12.37 2.52
C MET A 165 -7.20 -13.75 2.77
N GLU A 166 -7.22 -14.24 4.01
CA GLU A 166 -6.84 -15.62 4.36
C GLU A 166 -7.62 -16.67 3.54
N LYS A 167 -8.82 -16.33 3.07
CA LYS A 167 -9.68 -17.22 2.28
C LYS A 167 -9.51 -17.03 0.77
N PHE A 168 -8.61 -16.15 0.34
CA PHE A 168 -8.30 -15.90 -1.05
C PHE A 168 -6.95 -16.52 -1.43
N SER A 169 -6.88 -17.09 -2.62
CA SER A 169 -5.65 -17.68 -3.16
C SER A 169 -5.63 -17.50 -4.67
N HIS A 170 -4.49 -17.11 -5.23
CA HIS A 170 -4.32 -17.02 -6.67
C HIS A 170 -2.85 -17.26 -7.07
N PRO A 171 -2.55 -18.10 -8.08
CA PRO A 171 -1.17 -18.51 -8.42
C PRO A 171 -0.20 -17.36 -8.71
N ALA A 172 -0.71 -16.25 -9.26
CA ALA A 172 0.13 -15.08 -9.57
C ALA A 172 0.76 -14.42 -8.33
N TYR A 173 0.30 -14.72 -7.11
CA TYR A 173 0.86 -14.19 -5.87
C TYR A 173 2.08 -15.00 -5.35
N GLU A 174 2.30 -16.22 -5.81
CA GLU A 174 3.30 -17.13 -5.23
C GLU A 174 4.75 -16.69 -5.48
N ASN A 175 5.01 -15.97 -6.56
CA ASN A 175 6.37 -15.57 -6.96
C ASN A 175 6.57 -14.05 -7.01
N GLN A 176 5.68 -13.26 -6.39
CA GLN A 176 5.84 -11.82 -6.36
C GLN A 176 7.05 -11.43 -5.53
N THR A 177 7.88 -10.54 -6.07
CA THR A 177 9.04 -10.00 -5.37
C THR A 177 9.07 -8.50 -5.53
N SER A 178 9.28 -7.80 -4.43
CA SER A 178 9.49 -6.36 -4.41
C SER A 178 10.44 -6.02 -3.26
N ILE A 179 11.24 -4.97 -3.44
CA ILE A 179 12.09 -4.45 -2.37
C ILE A 179 11.26 -3.89 -1.20
N TRP A 180 9.97 -3.63 -1.42
CA TRP A 180 9.01 -3.16 -0.43
C TRP A 180 8.35 -4.26 0.39
N ILE A 181 8.49 -5.53 0.00
CA ILE A 181 8.07 -6.67 0.83
C ILE A 181 8.96 -6.69 2.08
N LEU A 182 8.37 -6.82 3.28
CA LEU A 182 9.13 -6.68 4.52
C LEU A 182 10.22 -7.76 4.68
N SER A 183 10.01 -8.97 4.16
CA SER A 183 11.04 -10.02 4.16
C SER A 183 12.27 -9.68 3.30
N ALA A 184 12.18 -8.66 2.43
CA ALA A 184 13.28 -8.15 1.61
C ALA A 184 14.20 -7.15 2.33
N VAL A 185 13.96 -6.82 3.61
CA VAL A 185 14.80 -5.92 4.42
C VAL A 185 16.31 -6.18 4.32
N PRO A 186 16.81 -7.42 4.24
CA PRO A 186 18.24 -7.68 4.01
C PRO A 186 18.84 -7.02 2.76
N LYS A 187 18.02 -6.81 1.72
CA LYS A 187 18.44 -6.17 0.46
C LYS A 187 18.66 -4.66 0.62
N LEU A 188 18.27 -4.05 1.75
CA LEU A 188 18.58 -2.65 2.02
C LEU A 188 20.08 -2.37 2.10
N ARG A 189 20.92 -3.39 2.33
CA ARG A 189 22.39 -3.28 2.27
C ARG A 189 22.87 -2.70 0.95
N ASP A 190 22.21 -3.05 -0.15
CA ASP A 190 22.53 -2.56 -1.49
C ASP A 190 22.28 -1.06 -1.65
N PHE A 191 21.52 -0.44 -0.73
CA PHE A 191 21.11 0.96 -0.78
C PHE A 191 21.71 1.81 0.35
N LEU A 192 22.49 1.23 1.28
CA LEU A 192 23.04 2.00 2.42
C LEU A 192 23.97 3.14 2.00
N PHE A 193 24.49 3.10 0.77
CA PHE A 193 25.32 4.16 0.19
C PHE A 193 24.60 5.53 0.11
N VAL A 194 23.26 5.56 0.21
CA VAL A 194 22.49 6.81 0.18
C VAL A 194 22.53 7.58 1.51
N LEU A 195 23.03 6.94 2.58
CA LEU A 195 23.09 7.51 3.91
C LEU A 195 24.46 8.14 4.18
N ASP A 196 24.49 9.43 4.51
CA ASP A 196 25.73 10.17 4.79
C ASP A 196 26.28 9.91 6.21
N ASP A 197 25.41 9.73 7.20
CA ASP A 197 25.81 9.54 8.61
C ASP A 197 26.13 8.06 8.90
N LYS A 198 27.38 7.78 9.26
CA LYS A 198 27.83 6.44 9.66
C LYS A 198 27.03 5.86 10.85
N LYS A 199 26.50 6.70 11.74
CA LYS A 199 25.63 6.23 12.83
C LYS A 199 24.31 5.69 12.32
N ASP A 200 23.75 6.34 11.29
CA ASP A 200 22.52 5.91 10.65
C ASP A 200 22.76 4.61 9.87
N VAL A 201 23.85 4.52 9.11
CA VAL A 201 24.27 3.26 8.45
C VAL A 201 24.39 2.12 9.46
N ASN A 202 25.11 2.33 10.57
CA ASN A 202 25.29 1.31 11.60
C ASN A 202 23.97 0.91 12.30
N LEU A 203 23.04 1.85 12.47
CA LEU A 203 21.72 1.55 13.04
C LEU A 203 20.91 0.67 12.08
N ILE A 204 20.85 1.02 10.79
CA ILE A 204 20.14 0.21 9.81
C ILE A 204 20.77 -1.19 9.69
N GLU A 205 22.10 -1.29 9.65
CA GLU A 205 22.77 -2.60 9.59
C GLU A 205 22.43 -3.49 10.80
N LYS A 206 22.37 -2.92 12.00
CA LYS A 206 21.93 -3.66 13.20
C LYS A 206 20.50 -4.15 13.09
N ILE A 207 19.58 -3.30 12.61
CA ILE A 207 18.19 -3.68 12.37
C ILE A 207 18.12 -4.84 11.38
N ILE A 208 18.91 -4.79 10.29
CA ILE A 208 18.95 -5.86 9.28
C ILE A 208 19.43 -7.17 9.91
N VAL A 209 20.55 -7.15 10.65
CA VAL A 209 21.09 -8.34 11.31
C VAL A 209 20.10 -8.94 12.31
N ASP A 210 19.47 -8.10 13.14
CA ASP A 210 18.45 -8.55 14.08
C ASP A 210 17.23 -9.13 13.34
N PHE A 211 16.79 -8.52 12.25
CA PHE A 211 15.68 -9.01 11.44
C PHE A 211 16.00 -10.38 10.81
N GLU A 212 17.19 -10.58 10.25
CA GLU A 212 17.63 -11.87 9.71
C GLU A 212 17.66 -12.96 10.80
N THR A 213 18.20 -12.64 11.97
CA THR A 213 18.45 -13.63 13.02
C THR A 213 17.21 -13.94 13.87
N LYS A 214 16.31 -12.97 14.08
CA LYS A 214 15.13 -13.11 14.95
C LYS A 214 13.82 -13.26 14.20
N VAL A 215 13.67 -12.66 13.02
CA VAL A 215 12.41 -12.69 12.25
C VAL A 215 12.47 -13.73 11.14
N LEU A 216 13.45 -13.64 10.24
CA LEU A 216 13.54 -14.56 9.10
C LEU A 216 13.83 -16.01 9.52
N SER A 217 14.47 -16.20 10.67
CA SER A 217 14.73 -17.53 11.24
C SER A 217 13.44 -18.28 11.64
N ILE A 218 12.36 -17.56 11.97
CA ILE A 218 11.08 -18.13 12.38
C ILE A 218 9.96 -17.94 11.35
N ILE A 219 10.23 -17.30 10.21
CA ILE A 219 9.20 -16.88 9.24
C ILE A 219 8.25 -18.01 8.81
N LYS A 220 8.77 -19.24 8.69
CA LYS A 220 7.98 -20.43 8.30
C LYS A 220 6.97 -20.88 9.36
N ASN A 221 7.09 -20.39 10.59
CA ASN A 221 6.18 -20.69 11.70
C ASN A 221 5.15 -19.58 11.90
N LEU A 222 5.26 -18.47 11.16
CA LEU A 222 4.30 -17.37 11.21
C LEU A 222 3.14 -17.66 10.28
N ASP A 223 1.95 -17.24 10.67
CA ASP A 223 0.77 -17.31 9.81
C ASP A 223 0.94 -16.37 8.61
N GLU A 224 0.69 -16.90 7.42
CA GLU A 224 0.83 -16.20 6.15
C GLU A 224 -0.41 -16.32 5.28
N GLY A 225 -0.53 -15.38 4.35
CA GLY A 225 -1.59 -15.31 3.36
C GLY A 225 -1.32 -14.17 2.38
N ILE A 226 -2.30 -13.85 1.54
CA ILE A 226 -2.22 -12.63 0.73
C ILE A 226 -2.54 -11.45 1.65
N VAL A 227 -1.67 -10.45 1.63
CA VAL A 227 -1.77 -9.20 2.38
C VAL A 227 -1.94 -8.02 1.42
N HIS A 228 -2.44 -6.88 1.90
CA HIS A 228 -2.40 -5.63 1.15
C HIS A 228 -0.97 -5.13 0.97
N GLY A 229 -0.13 -5.28 1.98
CA GLY A 229 1.32 -5.01 1.88
C GLY A 229 1.76 -3.55 1.95
N ASP A 230 0.83 -2.60 2.04
CA ASP A 230 1.14 -1.16 2.11
C ASP A 230 0.01 -0.37 2.81
N LEU A 231 -0.43 -0.84 3.99
CA LEU A 231 -1.46 -0.17 4.80
C LEU A 231 -0.90 1.08 5.49
N ASN A 232 -0.59 2.11 4.71
CA ASN A 232 -0.17 3.42 5.19
C ASN A 232 -1.37 4.38 5.37
N ASP A 233 -1.10 5.54 5.94
CA ASP A 233 -2.06 6.60 6.25
C ASP A 233 -2.64 7.32 5.01
N ASP A 234 -2.08 7.09 3.82
CA ASP A 234 -2.63 7.57 2.55
C ASP A 234 -3.64 6.57 1.92
N ASN A 235 -3.59 5.29 2.31
CA ASN A 235 -4.40 4.19 1.74
C ASN A 235 -5.65 3.83 2.58
N ILE A 236 -5.86 4.49 3.72
CA ILE A 236 -7.03 4.32 4.57
C ILE A 236 -7.96 5.52 4.39
N ILE A 237 -9.21 5.25 3.99
CA ILE A 237 -10.24 6.26 3.81
C ILE A 237 -11.18 6.23 5.01
N VAL A 238 -11.39 7.40 5.60
CA VAL A 238 -12.32 7.63 6.70
C VAL A 238 -13.47 8.53 6.26
N ASN A 239 -14.56 8.53 7.02
CA ASN A 239 -15.65 9.46 6.81
C ASN A 239 -15.23 10.92 7.12
N ALA A 240 -16.07 11.88 6.72
CA ALA A 240 -15.77 13.30 6.89
C ALA A 240 -15.55 13.73 8.36
N ASP A 241 -16.21 13.04 9.30
CA ASP A 241 -16.08 13.30 10.73
C ASP A 241 -14.83 12.65 11.35
N GLY A 242 -14.07 11.85 10.58
CA GLY A 242 -12.85 11.18 11.02
C GLY A 242 -13.08 10.17 12.14
N ASN A 243 -14.25 9.52 12.19
CA ASN A 243 -14.62 8.60 13.27
C ASN A 243 -15.00 7.20 12.79
N ASN A 244 -15.05 6.96 11.48
CA ASN A 244 -15.32 5.65 10.89
C ASN A 244 -14.46 5.41 9.65
N ILE A 245 -13.97 4.18 9.49
CA ILE A 245 -13.28 3.73 8.28
C ILE A 245 -14.32 3.40 7.22
N GLU A 246 -14.16 4.00 6.05
CA GLU A 246 -15.04 3.84 4.89
C GLU A 246 -14.45 2.89 3.85
N ALA A 247 -13.12 2.85 3.69
CA ALA A 247 -12.47 1.91 2.78
C ALA A 247 -10.97 1.76 3.05
N ILE A 248 -10.41 0.66 2.57
CA ILE A 248 -8.99 0.55 2.23
C ILE A 248 -8.86 0.58 0.71
N ILE A 249 -7.88 1.33 0.20
CA ILE A 249 -7.65 1.52 -1.24
C ILE A 249 -6.21 1.15 -1.61
N ASP A 250 -5.99 0.98 -2.92
CA ASP A 250 -4.69 0.70 -3.53
C ASP A 250 -4.01 -0.63 -3.18
N PHE A 251 -4.59 -1.73 -3.68
CA PHE A 251 -4.05 -3.08 -3.57
C PHE A 251 -2.91 -3.39 -4.57
N GLY A 252 -2.25 -2.36 -5.09
CA GLY A 252 -1.16 -2.50 -6.08
C GLY A 252 0.02 -3.32 -5.56
N ASP A 253 0.34 -3.15 -4.27
CA ASP A 253 1.45 -3.85 -3.58
C ASP A 253 1.00 -5.12 -2.86
N SER A 254 -0.20 -5.63 -3.13
CA SER A 254 -0.66 -6.86 -2.52
C SER A 254 0.28 -8.02 -2.86
N HIS A 255 0.63 -8.84 -1.88
CA HIS A 255 1.58 -9.94 -2.05
C HIS A 255 1.32 -11.04 -1.02
N LYS A 256 1.93 -12.21 -1.20
CA LYS A 256 1.92 -13.25 -0.16
C LYS A 256 2.95 -12.91 0.92
N SER A 257 2.53 -12.85 2.18
CA SER A 257 3.38 -12.45 3.31
C SER A 257 2.81 -12.92 4.65
N CYS A 258 3.56 -12.70 5.72
CA CYS A 258 3.08 -12.93 7.08
C CYS A 258 2.11 -11.81 7.49
N PHE A 259 0.98 -12.15 8.10
CA PHE A 259 -0.01 -11.15 8.54
C PHE A 259 0.55 -10.20 9.61
N ILE A 260 1.47 -10.68 10.44
CA ILE A 260 2.17 -9.82 11.42
C ILE A 260 3.00 -8.72 10.74
N PHE A 261 3.48 -8.92 9.51
CA PHE A 261 4.17 -7.89 8.74
C PHE A 261 3.19 -6.81 8.24
N GLU A 262 1.98 -7.20 7.86
CA GLU A 262 0.90 -6.26 7.49
C GLU A 262 0.52 -5.37 8.68
N LEU A 263 0.34 -5.96 9.87
CA LEU A 263 0.14 -5.19 11.10
C LEU A 263 1.35 -4.28 11.39
N ALA A 264 2.57 -4.78 11.33
CA ALA A 264 3.78 -3.98 11.57
C ALA A 264 3.91 -2.78 10.62
N ILE A 265 3.56 -2.96 9.35
CA ILE A 265 3.53 -1.88 8.35
C ILE A 265 2.49 -0.83 8.76
N CYS A 266 1.27 -1.24 9.08
CA CYS A 266 0.23 -0.34 9.55
C CYS A 266 0.69 0.45 10.78
N LEU A 267 1.22 -0.23 11.81
CA LEU A 267 1.67 0.42 13.03
C LEU A 267 2.83 1.41 12.79
N CYS A 268 3.74 1.11 11.87
CA CYS A 268 4.81 2.05 11.48
C CYS A 268 4.23 3.39 11.01
N TYR A 269 3.24 3.37 10.10
CA TYR A 269 2.63 4.59 9.59
C TYR A 269 1.73 5.27 10.60
N ILE A 270 1.07 4.54 11.50
CA ILE A 270 0.34 5.14 12.63
C ILE A 270 1.30 5.89 13.57
N ILE A 271 2.48 5.33 13.87
CA ILE A 271 3.50 6.03 14.68
C ILE A 271 3.97 7.30 13.97
N ILE A 272 4.14 7.26 12.65
CA ILE A 272 4.55 8.43 11.86
C ILE A 272 3.47 9.52 11.88
N TRP A 273 2.22 9.14 11.61
CA TRP A 273 1.07 10.04 11.55
C TRP A 273 0.78 10.68 12.90
N THR A 274 0.75 9.90 13.96
CA THR A 274 0.47 10.39 15.31
C THR A 274 1.68 11.05 15.98
N ASN A 275 2.89 10.74 15.48
CA ASN A 275 4.16 11.07 16.14
C ASN A 275 4.22 10.56 17.59
N ASP A 276 3.56 9.42 17.88
CA ASP A 276 3.48 8.82 19.20
C ASP A 276 3.58 7.28 19.11
N ILE A 277 4.57 6.71 19.81
CA ILE A 277 4.83 5.27 19.85
C ILE A 277 3.80 4.55 20.73
N ASP A 278 3.18 5.25 21.68
CA ASP A 278 2.34 4.63 22.70
C ASP A 278 0.91 4.42 22.18
N LEU A 279 0.46 5.25 21.24
CA LEU A 279 -0.90 5.23 20.71
C LEU A 279 -1.22 3.98 19.88
N VAL A 280 -0.22 3.28 19.34
CA VAL A 280 -0.44 2.02 18.60
C VAL A 280 -1.04 0.92 19.46
N LYS A 281 -0.95 1.01 20.79
CA LYS A 281 -1.64 0.07 21.70
C LYS A 281 -3.14 -0.03 21.40
N HIS A 282 -3.77 1.07 20.97
CA HIS A 282 -5.19 1.09 20.62
C HIS A 282 -5.46 0.39 19.29
N VAL A 283 -4.56 0.50 18.32
CA VAL A 283 -4.64 -0.27 17.08
C VAL A 283 -4.46 -1.76 17.37
N ILE A 284 -3.49 -2.13 18.20
CA ILE A 284 -3.27 -3.52 18.60
C ILE A 284 -4.50 -4.07 19.36
N GLU A 285 -5.09 -3.28 20.27
CA GLU A 285 -6.32 -3.64 20.98
C GLU A 285 -7.45 -3.97 20.00
N GLY A 286 -7.67 -3.13 18.99
CA GLY A 286 -8.66 -3.36 17.95
C GLY A 286 -8.37 -4.59 17.09
N TYR A 287 -7.11 -4.79 16.68
CA TYR A 287 -6.67 -5.92 15.87
C TYR A 287 -6.93 -7.25 16.58
N ARG A 288 -6.61 -7.31 17.88
CA ARG A 288 -6.79 -8.47 18.74
C ARG A 288 -8.26 -8.89 18.94
N ILE A 289 -9.23 -8.06 18.59
CA ILE A 289 -10.65 -8.44 18.63
C ILE A 289 -10.94 -9.55 17.60
N VAL A 290 -10.29 -9.49 16.43
CA VAL A 290 -10.55 -10.42 15.31
C VAL A 290 -9.42 -11.43 15.15
N ARG A 291 -8.18 -11.03 15.41
CA ARG A 291 -7.00 -11.88 15.22
C ARG A 291 -6.07 -11.78 16.42
N GLN A 292 -5.92 -12.89 17.15
CA GLN A 292 -5.01 -12.97 18.29
C GLN A 292 -3.54 -12.97 17.81
N LEU A 293 -2.67 -12.36 18.61
CA LEU A 293 -1.23 -12.37 18.36
C LEU A 293 -0.60 -13.51 19.14
N ALA A 294 0.01 -14.45 18.42
CA ALA A 294 0.81 -15.51 19.02
C ALA A 294 2.02 -14.92 19.77
N GLN A 295 2.57 -15.65 20.73
CA GLN A 295 3.71 -15.17 21.52
C GLN A 295 4.89 -14.72 20.63
N GLN A 296 5.25 -15.55 19.64
CA GLN A 296 6.33 -15.24 18.70
C GLN A 296 6.06 -13.98 17.88
N GLU A 297 4.82 -13.73 17.46
CA GLU A 297 4.43 -12.51 16.73
C GLU A 297 4.59 -11.26 17.61
N ARG A 298 4.22 -11.34 18.90
CA ARG A 298 4.39 -10.22 19.86
C ARG A 298 5.86 -9.91 20.09
N GLU A 299 6.70 -10.94 20.18
CA GLU A 299 8.15 -10.81 20.38
C GLU A 299 8.86 -10.13 19.20
N ILE A 300 8.40 -10.35 17.96
CA ILE A 300 9.03 -9.76 16.77
C ILE A 300 8.41 -8.44 16.30
N LEU A 301 7.23 -8.05 16.81
CA LEU A 301 6.44 -6.94 16.27
C LEU A 301 7.22 -5.61 16.25
N LYS A 302 7.90 -5.27 17.36
CA LYS A 302 8.73 -4.08 17.47
C LYS A 302 9.83 -4.06 16.40
N LEU A 303 10.52 -5.18 16.21
CA LEU A 303 11.60 -5.31 15.24
C LEU A 303 11.06 -5.19 13.81
N CYS A 304 9.89 -5.75 13.51
CA CYS A 304 9.23 -5.60 12.21
C CYS A 304 8.87 -4.13 11.92
N ILE A 305 8.38 -3.38 12.91
CA ILE A 305 8.11 -1.94 12.79
C ILE A 305 9.41 -1.17 12.50
N CYS A 306 10.48 -1.43 13.26
CA CYS A 306 11.80 -0.83 13.03
C CYS A 306 12.35 -1.16 11.63
N ALA A 307 12.14 -2.38 11.15
CA ALA A 307 12.53 -2.81 9.81
C ALA A 307 11.74 -2.07 8.72
N ARG A 308 10.43 -1.82 8.91
CA ARG A 308 9.64 -0.99 7.98
C ARG A 308 10.09 0.47 8.00
N PHE A 309 10.43 1.03 9.16
CA PHE A 309 11.04 2.36 9.24
C PHE A 309 12.34 2.44 8.44
N ALA A 310 13.23 1.46 8.63
CA ALA A 310 14.49 1.35 7.90
C ALA A 310 14.25 1.31 6.38
N GLN A 311 13.33 0.46 5.93
CA GLN A 311 12.94 0.33 4.52
C GLN A 311 12.39 1.65 3.97
N SER A 312 11.45 2.30 4.65
CA SER A 312 10.86 3.59 4.24
C SER A 312 11.90 4.70 4.16
N LEU A 313 12.84 4.77 5.11
CA LEU A 313 13.89 5.79 5.14
C LEU A 313 14.91 5.59 4.03
N VAL A 314 15.49 4.40 3.93
CA VAL A 314 16.57 4.11 2.95
C VAL A 314 16.05 4.26 1.53
N LEU A 315 14.92 3.60 1.21
CA LEU A 315 14.35 3.66 -0.13
C LEU A 315 13.76 5.04 -0.43
N GLY A 316 13.18 5.72 0.57
CA GLY A 316 12.69 7.09 0.41
C GLY A 316 13.81 8.07 0.07
N ILE A 317 14.97 7.99 0.73
CA ILE A 317 16.16 8.81 0.43
C ILE A 317 16.70 8.46 -0.95
N TYR A 318 16.81 7.17 -1.29
CA TYR A 318 17.23 6.72 -2.62
C TYR A 318 16.35 7.33 -3.73
N SER A 319 15.03 7.29 -3.56
CA SER A 319 14.08 7.90 -4.50
C SER A 319 14.25 9.43 -4.61
N CYS A 320 14.48 10.14 -3.48
CA CYS A 320 14.73 11.60 -3.51
C CYS A 320 15.94 11.98 -4.36
N GLN A 321 17.04 11.22 -4.22
CA GLN A 321 18.29 11.52 -4.90
C GLN A 321 18.15 11.38 -6.42
N ARG A 322 17.20 10.55 -6.87
CA ARG A 322 16.90 10.31 -8.29
C ARG A 322 15.83 11.26 -8.84
N GLU A 323 14.96 11.81 -8.00
CA GLU A 323 13.96 12.81 -8.38
C GLU A 323 14.05 14.10 -7.54
N PRO A 324 15.04 14.98 -7.81
CA PRO A 324 15.31 16.17 -6.99
C PRO A 324 14.14 17.16 -6.89
N ASN A 325 13.19 17.09 -7.83
CA ASN A 325 12.00 17.94 -7.87
C ASN A 325 10.88 17.48 -6.92
N ASN A 326 10.96 16.29 -6.34
CA ASN A 326 9.94 15.73 -5.46
C ASN A 326 10.14 16.20 -4.01
N LYS A 327 9.71 17.43 -3.72
CA LYS A 327 9.88 18.09 -2.40
C LYS A 327 9.14 17.41 -1.23
N TYR A 328 8.25 16.44 -1.50
CA TYR A 328 7.45 15.75 -0.47
C TYR A 328 8.30 14.95 0.51
N LEU A 329 9.43 14.40 0.06
CA LEU A 329 10.16 13.39 0.81
C LEU A 329 11.08 13.98 1.90
N ILE A 330 11.64 15.18 1.73
CA ILE A 330 12.74 15.71 2.57
C ILE A 330 12.29 16.07 4.01
N ARG A 331 11.08 16.62 4.19
CA ARG A 331 10.60 17.07 5.52
C ARG A 331 10.15 15.90 6.42
N SER A 332 9.73 14.78 5.83
CA SER A 332 9.27 13.59 6.55
C SER A 332 10.40 12.79 7.21
N HIS A 333 11.60 12.82 6.63
CA HIS A 333 12.70 11.93 7.04
C HIS A 333 13.24 12.24 8.45
N LYS A 334 13.29 13.52 8.85
CA LYS A 334 13.82 13.88 10.19
C LYS A 334 12.94 13.35 11.32
N ALA A 335 11.61 13.44 11.17
CA ALA A 335 10.67 12.90 12.15
C ALA A 335 10.75 11.37 12.20
N LYS A 336 10.77 10.71 11.03
CA LYS A 336 10.94 9.26 10.93
C LYS A 336 12.22 8.76 11.60
N TRP A 337 13.36 9.43 11.40
CA TRP A 337 14.62 9.09 12.06
C TRP A 337 14.54 9.20 13.59
N LEU A 338 13.90 10.26 14.10
CA LEU A 338 13.73 10.44 15.54
C LEU A 338 12.87 9.33 16.15
N LEU A 339 11.75 9.00 15.50
CA LEU A 339 10.84 7.92 15.93
C LEU A 339 11.53 6.55 15.86
N LEU A 340 12.25 6.24 14.79
CA LEU A 340 13.03 5.01 14.67
C LEU A 340 14.08 4.89 15.79
N LYS A 341 14.88 5.95 15.99
CA LYS A 341 15.92 5.97 17.04
C LYS A 341 15.31 5.83 18.43
N LYS A 342 14.16 6.45 18.69
CA LYS A 342 13.42 6.34 19.95
C LYS A 342 12.93 4.89 20.15
N LEU A 343 12.19 4.33 19.20
CA LEU A 343 11.64 2.98 19.29
C LEU A 343 12.74 1.91 19.42
N TRP A 344 13.82 2.04 18.65
CA TRP A 344 14.95 1.11 18.69
C TRP A 344 15.68 1.10 20.04
N ALA A 345 15.75 2.25 20.72
CA ALA A 345 16.44 2.39 21.99
C ALA A 345 15.65 1.86 23.20
N MET A 346 14.33 1.65 23.07
CA MET A 346 13.49 1.12 24.15
C MET A 346 13.79 -0.36 24.42
N ASP A 347 13.55 -0.84 25.63
CA ASP A 347 13.65 -2.28 25.93
C ASP A 347 12.45 -3.05 25.35
N ASP A 348 12.62 -4.33 25.00
CA ASP A 348 11.55 -5.14 24.40
C ASP A 348 10.38 -5.36 25.38
N LEU A 349 10.66 -5.59 26.67
CA LEU A 349 9.62 -5.77 27.69
C LEU A 349 8.91 -4.44 27.99
N GLU A 350 9.64 -3.33 27.99
CA GLU A 350 9.06 -1.99 28.09
C GLU A 350 8.04 -1.73 26.97
N VAL A 351 8.42 -2.00 25.72
CA VAL A 351 7.53 -1.85 24.56
C VAL A 351 6.31 -2.76 24.67
N MET A 352 6.50 -4.03 25.05
CA MET A 352 5.38 -4.95 25.24
C MET A 352 4.40 -4.49 26.33
N ASN A 353 4.89 -3.87 27.40
CA ASN A 353 4.05 -3.30 28.45
C ASN A 353 3.26 -2.09 27.94
N ILE A 354 3.91 -1.15 27.25
CA ILE A 354 3.27 0.05 26.68
C ILE A 354 2.17 -0.36 25.69
N TRP A 355 2.44 -1.36 24.86
CA TRP A 355 1.52 -1.87 23.86
C TRP A 355 0.50 -2.88 24.41
N SER A 356 0.59 -3.23 25.69
CA SER A 356 -0.30 -4.20 26.36
C SER A 356 -0.33 -5.58 25.67
N ILE A 357 0.85 -6.07 25.28
CA ILE A 357 1.08 -7.36 24.59
C ILE A 357 2.04 -8.30 25.33
N ASN A 358 2.32 -8.02 26.61
CA ASN A 358 3.22 -8.82 27.44
C ASN A 358 2.62 -10.16 27.93
N ASN A 359 1.29 -10.33 27.85
CA ASN A 359 0.56 -11.52 28.32
C ASN A 359 -0.17 -12.22 27.17
#